data_AF-A0A9E1XQ10-F1
#
_entry.id   AF-A0A9E1XQ10-F1
#
_cell.length_a   1.000
_cell.length_b   1.000
_cell.length_c   1.000
_cell.angle_alpha   90.00
_cell.angle_beta   90.00
_cell.angle_gamma   90.00
#
_symmetry.space_group_name_H-M   'P 1'
#
loop_
_entity.id
_entity.type
_entity.pdbx_description
1 polymer ?
#
loop_
_entity_poly.entity_id
_entity_poly.type
_entity_poly.pdbx_seq_one_letter_code
_entity_poly.pdbx_strand_id
1 'polypeptide(L)' 'MNQPTFEPTWDSLKQYTCPDWFRDAKFGIWAHWGPQCGPMVGDWYARNMYTQGHQQYEHHCRTYGH' A
#
# COMPACT_ATOMS: atom_id res chain seq x y z
N MET A 1 -31.72 -4.68 8.66
CA MET A 1 -30.86 -5.61 9.41
C MET A 1 -30.05 -4.78 10.39
N ASN A 2 -30.15 -5.07 11.69
CA ASN A 2 -29.41 -4.34 12.71
C ASN A 2 -27.96 -4.83 12.68
N GLN A 3 -27.02 -4.02 12.20
CA GLN A 3 -25.61 -4.39 12.26
C GLN A 3 -25.11 -4.26 13.71
N PRO A 4 -24.24 -5.16 14.17
CA PRO A 4 -23.67 -5.06 15.51
C PRO A 4 -22.90 -3.75 15.67
N THR A 5 -23.12 -3.04 16.77
CA THR A 5 -22.30 -1.90 17.17
C THR A 5 -20.91 -2.39 17.59
N PHE A 6 -19.87 -1.74 17.11
CA PHE A 6 -18.49 -2.05 17.47
C PHE A 6 -17.98 -1.13 18.59
N GLU A 7 -17.32 -1.74 19.56
CA GLU A 7 -16.52 -1.06 20.58
C GLU A 7 -15.03 -1.21 20.22
N PRO A 8 -14.14 -0.29 20.67
CA PRO A 8 -12.70 -0.35 20.39
C PRO A 8 -11.97 -1.41 21.24
N THR A 9 -12.51 -2.63 21.30
CA THR A 9 -11.97 -3.76 22.05
C THR A 9 -11.85 -4.99 21.17
N TRP A 10 -10.86 -5.86 21.45
CA TRP A 10 -10.64 -7.07 20.67
C TRP A 10 -11.85 -8.00 20.66
N ASP A 11 -12.54 -8.13 21.79
CA ASP A 11 -13.71 -9.00 21.89
C ASP A 11 -14.89 -8.51 21.05
N SER A 12 -15.08 -7.18 20.95
CA SER A 12 -16.07 -6.63 20.03
C SER A 12 -15.69 -6.85 18.57
N LEU A 13 -14.43 -6.64 18.19
CA LEU A 13 -13.99 -6.78 16.79
C LEU A 13 -14.11 -8.22 16.26
N LYS A 14 -14.05 -9.24 17.13
CA LYS A 14 -14.23 -10.65 16.76
C LYS A 14 -15.61 -10.96 16.16
N GLN A 15 -16.61 -10.11 16.36
CA GLN A 15 -17.94 -10.28 15.78
C GLN A 15 -18.01 -9.92 14.27
N TYR A 16 -16.95 -9.34 13.71
CA TYR A 16 -16.90 -9.02 12.28
C TYR A 16 -17.05 -10.28 11.43
N THR A 17 -17.92 -10.20 10.42
CA THR A 17 -18.03 -11.19 9.37
C THR A 17 -17.81 -10.50 8.03
N CYS A 18 -17.06 -11.14 7.14
CA CYS A 18 -16.85 -10.64 5.79
C CYS A 18 -18.20 -10.60 5.05
N PRO A 19 -18.62 -9.45 4.48
CA PRO A 19 -19.91 -9.34 3.80
C PRO A 19 -19.95 -10.23 2.54
N ASP A 20 -21.13 -10.76 2.24
CA ASP A 20 -21.33 -11.74 1.16
C ASP A 20 -20.86 -11.22 -0.19
N TRP A 21 -21.17 -9.96 -0.52
CA TRP A 21 -20.75 -9.36 -1.79
C TRP A 21 -19.22 -9.37 -1.97
N PHE A 22 -18.44 -9.16 -0.90
CA PHE A 22 -16.98 -9.15 -0.99
C PHE A 22 -16.44 -10.58 -1.11
N ARG A 23 -17.09 -11.53 -0.41
CA ARG A 23 -16.79 -12.95 -0.59
C ARG A 23 -17.08 -13.40 -2.01
N ASP A 24 -18.14 -12.90 -2.63
CA ASP A 24 -18.57 -13.27 -3.98
C ASP A 24 -17.80 -12.57 -5.10
N ALA A 25 -17.14 -11.45 -4.83
CA ALA A 25 -16.40 -10.70 -5.84
C ALA A 25 -15.26 -11.50 -6.50
N LYS A 26 -14.55 -12.36 -5.74
CA LYS A 26 -13.43 -13.26 -6.14
C LYS A 26 -12.20 -12.63 -6.80
N PHE A 27 -12.34 -11.54 -7.55
CA PHE A 27 -11.30 -10.86 -8.29
C PHE A 27 -11.38 -9.36 -8.05
N GLY A 28 -10.22 -8.75 -7.79
CA GLY A 28 -10.10 -7.31 -7.58
C GLY A 28 -8.85 -6.78 -8.25
N ILE A 29 -8.93 -5.53 -8.72
CA ILE A 29 -7.80 -4.79 -9.26
C ILE A 29 -7.45 -3.70 -8.25
N TRP A 30 -6.17 -3.62 -7.92
CA TRP A 30 -5.62 -2.54 -7.11
C TRP A 30 -4.42 -1.94 -7.84
N ALA A 31 -4.23 -0.63 -7.66
CA ALA A 31 -3.14 0.11 -8.27
C ALA A 31 -2.44 0.94 -7.19
N HIS A 32 -1.12 0.82 -7.13
CA HIS A 32 -0.29 1.69 -6.32
C HIS A 32 0.16 2.89 -7.17
N TRP A 33 -0.41 4.07 -6.90
CA TRP A 33 -0.09 5.29 -7.65
C TRP A 33 0.10 6.48 -6.73
N GLY A 34 1.20 7.21 -6.93
CA GLY A 34 1.57 8.37 -6.14
C GLY A 34 2.90 8.97 -6.58
N PRO A 35 3.51 9.88 -5.80
CA PRO A 35 4.77 10.55 -6.18
C PRO A 35 5.91 9.58 -6.51
N GLN A 36 5.95 8.41 -5.85
CA GLN A 36 6.95 7.37 -6.11
C GLN A 36 6.95 6.84 -7.55
N CYS A 37 5.83 7.00 -8.28
CA CYS A 37 5.72 6.55 -9.67
C CYS A 37 6.42 7.49 -10.65
N GLY A 38 6.69 8.74 -10.27
CA GLY A 38 7.30 9.75 -11.15
C GLY A 38 8.65 9.31 -11.75
N PRO A 39 9.57 8.78 -10.94
CA PRO A 39 10.83 8.21 -11.43
C PRO A 39 10.66 6.92 -12.25
N MET A 40 9.53 6.22 -12.12
CA MET A 40 9.27 4.92 -12.75
C MET A 40 10.32 3.84 -12.41
N VAL A 41 11.01 3.97 -11.28
CA VAL A 41 12.05 3.02 -10.82
C VAL A 41 11.61 2.28 -9.56
N GLY A 42 10.38 1.78 -9.55
CA GLY A 42 9.85 0.90 -8.50
C GLY A 42 9.32 1.61 -7.24
N ASP A 43 8.47 0.91 -6.49
CA ASP A 43 7.64 1.51 -5.44
C ASP A 43 8.42 2.08 -4.24
N TRP A 44 9.57 1.49 -3.93
CA TRP A 44 10.37 1.88 -2.77
C TRP A 44 11.38 3.00 -3.07
N TYR A 45 11.21 3.70 -4.21
CA TYR A 45 12.15 4.71 -4.68
C TYR A 45 12.45 5.78 -3.64
N ALA A 46 11.43 6.34 -2.98
CA ALA A 46 11.61 7.39 -1.98
C ALA A 46 12.48 6.96 -0.79
N ARG A 47 12.50 5.66 -0.48
CA ARG A 47 13.41 5.10 0.53
C ARG A 47 14.80 4.86 -0.05
N ASN A 48 14.90 4.10 -1.13
CA ASN A 48 16.22 3.62 -1.56
C ASN A 48 16.99 4.66 -2.39
N MET A 49 16.37 5.78 -2.79
CA MET A 49 17.11 6.92 -3.34
C MET A 49 18.07 7.56 -2.33
N TYR A 50 18.01 7.17 -1.05
CA TYR A 50 18.96 7.56 0.00
C TYR A 50 19.89 6.41 0.44
N THR A 51 19.80 5.23 -0.18
CA THR A 51 20.65 4.07 0.16
C THR A 51 21.82 3.99 -0.83
N GLN A 52 22.98 4.53 -0.44
CA GLN A 52 24.17 4.52 -1.29
C GLN A 52 24.54 3.10 -1.76
N GLY A 53 24.87 2.98 -3.04
CA GLY A 53 25.14 1.69 -3.70
C GLY A 53 23.90 0.93 -4.16
N HIS A 54 22.68 1.37 -3.81
CA HIS A 54 21.46 0.80 -4.37
C HIS A 54 21.17 1.36 -5.77
N GLN A 55 20.63 0.53 -6.67
CA GLN A 55 20.33 0.94 -8.05
C GLN A 55 19.45 2.20 -8.16
N GLN A 56 18.50 2.39 -7.22
CA GLN A 56 17.62 3.57 -7.19
C GLN A 56 18.35 4.83 -6.73
N TYR A 57 19.34 4.72 -5.84
CA TYR A 57 20.24 5.82 -5.47
C TYR A 57 21.08 6.24 -6.68
N GLU A 58 21.72 5.26 -7.35
CA GLU A 58 22.53 5.51 -8.55
C GLU A 58 21.72 6.17 -9.67
N HIS A 59 20.48 5.72 -9.88
CA HIS A 59 19.56 6.34 -10.82
C HIS A 59 19.21 7.79 -10.42
N HIS A 60 18.93 8.02 -9.13
CA HIS A 60 18.59 9.35 -8.61
C HIS A 60 19.74 10.33 -8.83
N CYS A 61 20.95 9.96 -8.44
CA CYS A 61 22.13 10.81 -8.60
C CYS A 61 22.41 11.14 -10.07
N ARG A 62 22.23 10.18 -10.99
CA ARG A 62 22.41 10.41 -12.44
C ARG A 62 21.33 11.30 -13.06
N THR A 63 20.11 11.26 -12.54
CA THR A 63 18.93 11.91 -13.15
C THR A 63 18.61 13.27 -12.54
N TYR A 64 18.76 13.39 -11.21
CA TYR A 64 18.31 14.55 -10.42
C TYR A 64 19.44 15.20 -9.61
N GLY A 65 20.56 14.52 -9.42
CA GLY A 65 21.68 15.00 -8.59
C GLY A 65 21.71 14.38 -7.20
N HIS A 66 22.69 14.80 -6.39
CA HIS A 66 22.85 14.36 -5.01
C HIS A 66 22.11 15.30 -4.04
#